data_AF-A0A7S3W109-F1
#
_entry.id   AF-A0A7S3W109-F1
#
_cell.length_a   1.000
_cell.length_b   1.000
_cell.length_c   1.000
_cell.angle_alpha   90.00
_cell.angle_beta   90.00
_cell.angle_gamma   90.00
#
_symmetry.space_group_name_H-M   'P 1'
#
loop_
_entity.id
_entity.type
_entity.pdbx_description
1 polymer ?
#
loop_
_entity_poly.entity_id
_entity_poly.type
_entity_poly.pdbx_seq_one_letter_code
_entity_poly.pdbx_strand_id
1 'polypeptide(L)'
;GAQGGDVTQHFMANPFTAEQALLSSLAAERISARKEAAAAAPPRPAGAGLRFRAIPPLSERQLATGEVASLPGYGKHALAVSSTGHAGIKEMQLARKARHEAELEAYHRRRTGVEVDLEARTGKAGRNYRKLVALADEELELSFDELGDAFLLDMELNEVRDAWGQIDEQGSRRSSWTAQLKADLDGIEGERRSICAAELARLLDALLGIAHLLPNDLERLVEELTHETNLLILSNRDVHATLVARLEQREVKQQRERRERWEQRLLAWRQLRHAHAVACYQQALHAPHVVSPPERAEALADLSAAQRAAQARREALLEGLAALEPPDLDERAAAAVAAQLSAVSEEEAQAEEARVEQLMAADAELEGTLREGLEFLRGRLLHFGAASDEAVEAQIAATVEPLLARRRSEALRFVAATQRALQRRRRRVHERALALAATVGRVGRVFDDHAAEITELYSSLRCDIATCRREHEQRDRSSEEALDESLLALRRAADKEECSLHAAAATETLSAIAEGYRVLHAETLDVVARHPSAVGSALSKLHARLCDSLRLKACAEGSSSEHGGEEGGEGGGEE
;
A
#
# COMPACT_ATOMS: atom_id res chain seq x y z
N GLY A 1 14.12 -33.86 -26.97
CA GLY A 1 14.02 -34.56 -28.26
C GLY A 1 14.44 -33.58 -29.33
N ALA A 2 15.59 -33.80 -29.95
CA ALA A 2 16.15 -32.92 -30.97
C ALA A 2 15.77 -33.45 -32.36
N GLN A 3 14.87 -32.74 -33.04
CA GLN A 3 14.75 -32.74 -34.50
C GLN A 3 15.73 -31.65 -34.96
N GLY A 4 16.76 -31.92 -35.76
CA GLY A 4 16.66 -32.54 -37.08
C GLY A 4 16.75 -31.39 -38.08
N GLY A 5 17.96 -30.91 -38.33
CA GLY A 5 18.25 -29.70 -39.10
C GLY A 5 17.85 -29.84 -40.57
N ASP A 6 17.14 -28.82 -41.05
CA ASP A 6 16.83 -28.66 -42.46
C ASP A 6 17.90 -27.75 -43.09
N VAL A 7 18.86 -28.40 -43.76
CA VAL A 7 19.91 -27.74 -44.54
C VAL A 7 19.27 -27.33 -45.86
N THR A 8 18.76 -26.11 -45.93
CA THR A 8 18.44 -25.46 -47.20
C THR A 8 19.75 -25.14 -47.91
N GLN A 9 20.15 -26.03 -48.82
CA GLN A 9 21.19 -25.77 -49.81
C GLN A 9 20.78 -24.54 -50.63
N HIS A 10 21.36 -23.39 -50.31
CA HIS A 10 21.41 -22.27 -51.23
C HIS A 10 22.23 -22.70 -52.45
N PHE A 11 21.55 -23.11 -53.51
CA PHE A 11 22.13 -23.15 -54.84
C PHE A 11 22.62 -21.74 -55.18
N MET A 12 23.94 -21.53 -55.10
CA MET A 12 24.58 -20.37 -55.72
C MET A 12 24.33 -20.47 -57.23
N ALA A 13 23.34 -19.69 -57.70
CA ALA A 13 23.11 -19.51 -59.12
C ALA A 13 24.38 -18.91 -59.74
N ASN A 14 24.93 -19.62 -60.72
CA ASN A 14 26.17 -19.33 -61.41
C ASN A 14 26.23 -17.84 -61.88
N PRO A 15 27.27 -17.06 -61.52
CA PRO A 15 27.35 -15.63 -61.85
C PRO A 15 27.47 -15.34 -63.37
N PHE A 16 27.66 -16.35 -64.21
CA PHE A 16 27.82 -16.25 -65.67
C PHE A 16 26.55 -16.56 -66.48
N THR A 17 25.37 -16.44 -65.87
CA THR A 17 24.08 -16.79 -66.51
C THR A 17 23.70 -15.91 -67.70
N ALA A 18 24.18 -14.66 -67.77
CA ALA A 18 23.96 -13.79 -68.94
C ALA A 18 24.75 -14.27 -70.17
N GLU A 19 26.01 -14.68 -69.99
CA GLU A 19 26.83 -15.28 -71.05
C GLU A 19 26.24 -16.62 -71.50
N GLN A 20 25.79 -17.47 -70.57
CA GLN A 20 25.11 -18.73 -70.93
C GLN A 20 23.79 -18.52 -71.68
N ALA A 21 22.98 -17.52 -71.30
CA ALA A 21 21.74 -17.20 -71.99
C ALA A 21 22.00 -16.68 -73.41
N LEU A 22 23.01 -15.83 -73.59
CA LEU A 22 23.41 -15.29 -74.89
C LEU A 22 24.01 -16.39 -75.79
N LEU A 23 24.90 -17.23 -75.27
CA LEU A 23 25.45 -18.39 -75.97
C LEU A 23 24.38 -19.42 -76.34
N SER A 24 23.38 -19.64 -75.48
CA SER A 24 22.24 -20.51 -75.80
C SER A 24 21.33 -19.95 -76.90
N SER A 25 21.21 -18.62 -76.98
CA SER A 25 20.46 -17.94 -78.05
C SER A 25 21.19 -17.99 -79.40
N LEU A 26 22.53 -18.00 -79.38
CA LEU A 26 23.39 -18.16 -80.56
C LEU A 26 23.40 -19.61 -81.09
N ALA A 27 23.21 -20.60 -80.23
CA ALA A 27 23.19 -22.02 -80.60
C ALA A 27 21.86 -22.49 -81.26
N ALA A 28 20.80 -21.68 -81.26
CA ALA A 28 19.53 -22.04 -81.89
C ALA A 28 19.55 -21.73 -83.40
N GLU A 29 19.60 -22.77 -84.25
CA GLU A 29 19.51 -22.63 -85.71
C GLU A 29 18.19 -21.97 -86.14
N ARG A 30 18.27 -20.75 -86.70
CA ARG A 30 17.14 -20.05 -87.33
C ARG A 30 16.96 -20.54 -88.78
N ILE A 31 16.03 -21.46 -89.01
CA ILE A 31 15.58 -21.88 -90.35
C ILE A 31 14.87 -20.69 -91.03
N SER A 32 15.46 -20.18 -92.11
CA SER A 32 14.91 -19.07 -92.89
C SER A 32 13.75 -19.52 -93.79
N ALA A 33 12.53 -19.10 -93.47
CA ALA A 33 11.37 -19.21 -94.36
C ALA A 33 11.27 -17.95 -95.25
N ARG A 34 11.87 -17.98 -96.44
CA ARG A 34 11.48 -17.09 -97.55
C ARG A 34 11.98 -17.61 -98.90
N LYS A 35 11.20 -18.49 -99.53
CA LYS A 35 11.39 -18.83 -100.95
C LYS A 35 10.05 -19.15 -101.58
N GLU A 36 9.36 -18.14 -102.10
CA GLU A 36 8.39 -18.28 -103.18
C GLU A 36 8.17 -16.91 -103.83
N ALA A 37 8.54 -16.83 -105.12
CA ALA A 37 7.86 -16.12 -106.20
C ALA A 37 8.84 -15.52 -107.23
N ALA A 38 8.49 -15.76 -108.49
CA ALA A 38 8.94 -15.13 -109.74
C ALA A 38 10.19 -15.71 -110.43
N ALA A 39 9.89 -16.56 -111.41
CA ALA A 39 10.72 -17.03 -112.49
C ALA A 39 10.89 -15.98 -113.61
N ALA A 40 12.04 -15.99 -114.29
CA ALA A 40 12.17 -15.85 -115.75
C ALA A 40 13.59 -16.21 -116.19
N ALA A 41 13.71 -17.05 -117.22
CA ALA A 41 14.97 -17.50 -117.84
C ALA A 41 15.25 -16.73 -119.17
N PRO A 42 16.29 -17.08 -119.96
CA PRO A 42 17.57 -16.38 -120.12
C PRO A 42 17.74 -15.75 -121.54
N PRO A 43 18.93 -15.27 -121.94
CA PRO A 43 19.66 -16.09 -122.92
C PRO A 43 21.20 -16.11 -122.78
N ARG A 44 21.76 -17.00 -123.61
CA ARG A 44 23.06 -17.67 -123.61
C ARG A 44 23.94 -17.09 -124.78
N PRO A 45 25.07 -17.69 -125.20
CA PRO A 45 26.45 -17.36 -124.86
C PRO A 45 27.36 -17.00 -126.08
N ALA A 46 28.62 -16.66 -125.84
CA ALA A 46 29.75 -16.86 -126.77
C ALA A 46 31.03 -16.92 -125.91
N GLY A 47 31.96 -17.87 -125.99
CA GLY A 47 32.34 -18.79 -127.05
C GLY A 47 33.87 -18.65 -127.23
N ALA A 48 34.60 -19.77 -127.14
CA ALA A 48 36.06 -19.96 -127.23
C ALA A 48 36.77 -20.04 -125.85
N GLY A 49 37.29 -21.16 -125.36
CA GLY A 49 37.85 -22.32 -126.04
C GLY A 49 39.36 -22.16 -126.13
N LEU A 50 40.11 -22.69 -125.15
CA LEU A 50 41.51 -23.12 -125.31
C LEU A 50 41.93 -24.05 -124.16
N ARG A 51 42.79 -24.98 -124.51
CA ARG A 51 43.02 -26.30 -123.90
C ARG A 51 44.05 -26.30 -122.76
N PHE A 52 43.91 -27.32 -121.92
CA PHE A 52 44.79 -27.79 -120.84
C PHE A 52 46.30 -27.68 -121.08
N ARG A 53 47.03 -27.33 -120.02
CA ARG A 53 48.32 -27.94 -119.68
C ARG A 53 48.36 -28.25 -118.18
N ALA A 54 48.56 -29.52 -117.86
CA ALA A 54 48.87 -30.03 -116.53
C ALA A 54 50.38 -29.90 -116.21
N ILE A 55 50.75 -30.25 -114.96
CA ILE A 55 52.08 -30.58 -114.37
C ILE A 55 52.34 -29.70 -113.12
N PRO A 56 52.88 -30.18 -111.97
CA PRO A 56 52.74 -31.46 -111.22
C PRO A 56 52.47 -31.21 -109.70
N PRO A 57 52.25 -32.23 -108.83
CA PRO A 57 52.15 -31.99 -107.38
C PRO A 57 53.55 -31.85 -106.77
N LEU A 58 53.75 -30.86 -105.90
CA LEU A 58 54.96 -30.75 -105.06
C LEU A 58 54.63 -30.99 -103.59
N SER A 59 55.64 -31.57 -102.93
CA SER A 59 55.61 -32.49 -101.81
C SER A 59 55.62 -31.84 -100.42
N GLU A 60 55.33 -32.69 -99.42
CA GLU A 60 55.17 -32.53 -97.97
C GLU A 60 56.26 -31.79 -97.16
N ARG A 61 57.16 -31.00 -97.77
CA ARG A 61 58.27 -30.32 -97.05
C ARG A 61 58.21 -28.79 -97.02
N GLN A 62 57.02 -28.20 -97.15
CA GLN A 62 56.83 -26.74 -97.00
C GLN A 62 55.69 -26.36 -96.03
N LEU A 63 55.22 -27.30 -95.21
CA LEU A 63 54.27 -27.08 -94.10
C LEU A 63 55.02 -26.84 -92.78
N ALA A 64 55.78 -25.76 -92.68
CA ALA A 64 56.26 -25.26 -91.41
C ALA A 64 56.65 -23.78 -91.53
N THR A 65 56.24 -22.98 -90.56
CA THR A 65 56.51 -21.54 -90.36
C THR A 65 55.64 -20.57 -91.16
N GLY A 66 54.50 -20.19 -90.57
CA GLY A 66 53.73 -19.01 -90.95
C GLY A 66 54.29 -17.77 -90.25
N GLU A 67 55.48 -17.33 -90.66
CA GLU A 67 55.97 -15.99 -90.37
C GLU A 67 55.63 -15.07 -91.55
N VAL A 68 55.06 -13.91 -91.21
CA VAL A 68 54.63 -12.87 -92.14
C VAL A 68 55.86 -12.22 -92.76
N ALA A 69 56.37 -12.81 -93.84
CA ALA A 69 57.40 -12.25 -94.69
C ALA A 69 56.86 -12.10 -96.11
N SER A 70 56.60 -10.85 -96.48
CA SER A 70 56.56 -10.30 -97.85
C SER A 70 56.25 -11.30 -98.97
N LEU A 71 54.97 -11.42 -99.33
CA LEU A 71 54.55 -12.03 -100.59
C LEU A 71 55.26 -11.35 -101.77
N PRO A 72 56.03 -12.09 -102.59
CA PRO A 72 56.61 -11.57 -103.82
C PRO A 72 55.50 -11.23 -104.82
N GLY A 73 55.61 -10.07 -105.44
CA GLY A 73 54.67 -9.56 -106.43
C GLY A 73 54.50 -10.49 -107.62
N TYR A 74 53.52 -11.39 -107.52
CA TYR A 74 52.99 -12.13 -108.64
C TYR A 74 51.83 -11.33 -109.25
N GLY A 75 52.00 -11.01 -110.53
CA GLY A 75 50.90 -10.77 -111.44
C GLY A 75 50.07 -9.55 -111.12
N LYS A 76 50.48 -8.41 -111.69
CA LYS A 76 49.55 -7.36 -112.12
C LYS A 76 48.57 -7.97 -113.14
N HIS A 77 47.61 -8.76 -112.68
CA HIS A 77 46.33 -8.83 -113.35
C HIS A 77 45.73 -7.45 -113.19
N ALA A 78 45.62 -6.75 -114.31
CA ALA A 78 44.87 -5.52 -114.41
C ALA A 78 43.46 -5.81 -113.87
N LEU A 79 43.22 -5.45 -112.61
CA LEU A 79 41.89 -5.22 -112.09
C LEU A 79 41.29 -4.22 -113.05
N ALA A 80 40.22 -4.62 -113.74
CA ALA A 80 39.43 -3.72 -114.53
C ALA A 80 39.15 -2.48 -113.68
N VAL A 81 39.72 -1.35 -114.10
CA VAL A 81 39.45 -0.05 -113.49
C VAL A 81 37.97 0.19 -113.73
N SER A 82 37.16 -0.07 -112.70
CA SER A 82 35.80 0.41 -112.67
C SER A 82 35.86 1.94 -112.83
N SER A 83 35.20 2.44 -113.86
CA SER A 83 35.13 3.86 -114.21
C SER A 83 34.39 4.74 -113.19
N THR A 84 34.13 4.21 -111.98
CA THR A 84 33.61 4.94 -110.82
C THR A 84 34.42 4.68 -109.55
N GLY A 85 35.76 4.57 -109.62
CA GLY A 85 36.68 4.81 -108.49
C GLY A 85 36.38 4.18 -107.12
N HIS A 86 35.65 3.05 -107.05
CA HIS A 86 35.12 2.46 -105.81
C HIS A 86 34.34 3.45 -104.91
N ALA A 87 33.86 4.58 -105.45
CA ALA A 87 33.19 5.64 -104.68
C ALA A 87 31.94 5.12 -103.96
N GLY A 88 31.09 4.35 -104.67
CA GLY A 88 29.90 3.74 -104.07
C GLY A 88 30.19 2.67 -103.00
N ILE A 89 31.34 1.98 -103.04
CA ILE A 89 31.73 1.02 -102.00
C ILE A 89 32.22 1.77 -100.74
N LYS A 90 32.97 2.86 -100.92
CA LYS A 90 33.40 3.74 -99.82
C LYS A 90 32.21 4.45 -99.18
N GLU A 91 31.28 4.97 -99.98
CA GLU A 91 30.03 5.56 -99.50
C GLU A 91 29.15 4.53 -98.77
N MET A 92 29.06 3.29 -99.27
CA MET A 92 28.33 2.21 -98.59
C MET A 92 29.00 1.84 -97.25
N GLN A 93 30.33 1.76 -97.19
CA GLN A 93 31.05 1.48 -95.94
C GLN A 93 30.91 2.61 -94.93
N LEU A 94 30.96 3.87 -95.38
CA LEU A 94 30.69 5.05 -94.55
C LEU A 94 29.23 5.07 -94.05
N ALA A 95 28.27 4.72 -94.90
CA ALA A 95 26.85 4.62 -94.52
C ALA A 95 26.56 3.43 -93.57
N ARG A 96 27.33 2.33 -93.66
CA ARG A 96 27.26 1.22 -92.68
C ARG A 96 27.90 1.62 -91.36
N LYS A 97 29.03 2.32 -91.39
CA LYS A 97 29.70 2.87 -90.20
C LYS A 97 28.80 3.84 -89.45
N ALA A 98 28.23 4.82 -90.14
CA ALA A 98 27.33 5.80 -89.53
C ALA A 98 26.07 5.15 -88.92
N ARG A 99 25.51 4.11 -89.57
CA ARG A 99 24.39 3.34 -88.99
C ARG A 99 24.81 2.52 -87.76
N HIS A 100 26.00 1.92 -87.79
CA HIS A 100 26.56 1.18 -86.67
C HIS A 100 26.79 2.09 -85.45
N GLU A 101 27.40 3.26 -85.66
CA GLU A 101 27.61 4.28 -84.63
C GLU A 101 26.27 4.81 -84.09
N ALA A 102 25.28 5.04 -84.95
CA ALA A 102 23.94 5.50 -84.54
C ALA A 102 23.21 4.47 -83.65
N GLU A 103 23.32 3.16 -83.95
CA GLU A 103 22.73 2.12 -83.10
C GLU A 103 23.44 1.98 -81.74
N LEU A 104 24.76 2.16 -81.70
CA LEU A 104 25.51 2.22 -80.45
C LEU A 104 25.10 3.43 -79.60
N GLU A 105 25.01 4.62 -80.19
CA GLU A 105 24.52 5.81 -79.51
C GLU A 105 23.07 5.65 -79.02
N ALA A 106 22.23 4.94 -79.78
CA ALA A 106 20.87 4.64 -79.38
C ALA A 106 20.82 3.65 -78.20
N TYR A 107 21.70 2.64 -78.19
CA TYR A 107 21.87 1.74 -77.04
C TYR A 107 22.33 2.49 -75.80
N HIS A 108 23.37 3.32 -75.90
CA HIS A 108 23.86 4.09 -74.75
C HIS A 108 22.79 5.01 -74.18
N ARG A 109 21.99 5.69 -75.03
CA ARG A 109 20.85 6.49 -74.57
C ARG A 109 19.79 5.67 -73.84
N ARG A 110 19.45 4.48 -74.35
CA ARG A 110 18.49 3.58 -73.68
C ARG A 110 19.04 3.07 -72.35
N ARG A 111 20.31 2.66 -72.31
CA ARG A 111 21.01 2.23 -71.10
C ARG A 111 21.02 3.32 -70.02
N THR A 112 21.36 4.57 -70.37
CA THR A 112 21.32 5.69 -69.43
C THR A 112 19.91 5.95 -68.90
N GLY A 113 18.88 5.85 -69.74
CA GLY A 113 17.48 5.96 -69.29
C GLY A 113 17.11 4.90 -68.25
N VAL A 114 17.50 3.65 -68.50
CA VAL A 114 17.30 2.53 -67.56
C VAL A 114 18.08 2.74 -66.26
N GLU A 115 19.32 3.23 -66.33
CA GLU A 115 20.14 3.53 -65.14
C GLU A 115 19.46 4.57 -64.23
N VAL A 116 18.94 5.66 -64.80
CA VAL A 116 18.23 6.71 -64.04
C VAL A 116 16.98 6.17 -63.35
N ASP A 117 16.19 5.36 -64.05
CA ASP A 117 14.97 4.77 -63.48
C ASP A 117 15.27 3.79 -62.34
N LEU A 118 16.29 2.95 -62.50
CA LEU A 118 16.71 2.00 -61.47
C LEU A 118 17.33 2.71 -60.26
N GLU A 119 18.13 3.77 -60.46
CA GLU A 119 18.65 4.60 -59.37
C GLU A 119 17.53 5.32 -58.61
N ALA A 120 16.52 5.83 -59.31
CA ALA A 120 15.35 6.45 -58.68
C ALA A 120 14.59 5.45 -57.79
N ARG A 121 14.49 4.19 -58.22
CA ARG A 121 13.88 3.10 -57.44
C ARG A 121 14.72 2.69 -56.23
N THR A 122 16.05 2.56 -56.39
CA THR A 122 16.97 2.32 -55.28
C THR A 122 16.85 3.42 -54.22
N GLY A 123 16.81 4.69 -54.67
CA GLY A 123 16.60 5.84 -53.78
C GLY A 123 15.24 5.81 -53.08
N LYS A 124 14.18 5.36 -53.76
CA LYS A 124 12.84 5.21 -53.17
C LYS A 124 12.82 4.13 -52.10
N ALA A 125 13.41 2.96 -52.35
CA ALA A 125 13.52 1.88 -51.37
C ALA A 125 14.25 2.35 -50.10
N GLY A 126 15.38 3.05 -50.26
CA GLY A 126 16.12 3.62 -49.12
C GLY A 126 15.35 4.68 -48.35
N ARG A 127 14.61 5.58 -49.01
CA ARG A 127 13.77 6.60 -48.34
C ARG A 127 12.60 5.97 -47.58
N ASN A 128 11.96 4.97 -48.16
CA ASN A 128 10.86 4.25 -47.51
C ASN A 128 11.33 3.57 -46.23
N TYR A 129 12.47 2.86 -46.27
CA TYR A 129 13.07 2.25 -45.09
C TYR A 129 13.37 3.28 -44.00
N ARG A 130 14.01 4.41 -44.34
CA ARG A 130 14.30 5.47 -43.36
C ARG A 130 13.04 6.02 -42.71
N LYS A 131 11.96 6.21 -43.47
CA LYS A 131 10.68 6.69 -42.93
C LYS A 131 10.10 5.70 -41.92
N LEU A 132 10.11 4.40 -42.23
CA LEU A 132 9.59 3.36 -41.32
C LEU A 132 10.40 3.31 -40.02
N VAL A 133 11.73 3.36 -40.12
CA VAL A 133 12.60 3.39 -38.94
C VAL A 133 12.37 4.63 -38.08
N ALA A 134 12.21 5.82 -38.69
CA ALA A 134 11.96 7.04 -37.94
C ALA A 134 10.64 7.00 -37.15
N LEU A 135 9.56 6.48 -37.77
CA LEU A 135 8.28 6.31 -37.07
C LEU A 135 8.39 5.31 -35.91
N ALA A 136 9.13 4.21 -36.12
CA ALA A 136 9.36 3.24 -35.05
C ALA A 136 10.23 3.80 -33.92
N ASP A 137 11.18 4.69 -34.21
CA ASP A 137 11.97 5.39 -33.20
C ASP A 137 11.09 6.33 -32.35
N GLU A 138 10.13 7.03 -32.96
CA GLU A 138 9.14 7.86 -32.25
C GLU A 138 8.21 7.01 -31.36
N GLU A 139 7.66 5.91 -31.88
CA GLU A 139 6.83 4.97 -31.11
C GLU A 139 7.60 4.39 -29.91
N LEU A 140 8.88 4.06 -30.11
CA LEU A 140 9.73 3.49 -29.07
C LEU A 140 10.02 4.47 -27.94
N GLU A 141 10.26 5.75 -28.23
CA GLU A 141 10.43 6.74 -27.18
C GLU A 141 9.14 6.95 -26.38
N LEU A 142 7.98 6.95 -27.03
CA LEU A 142 6.69 6.98 -26.32
C LEU A 142 6.53 5.79 -25.37
N SER A 143 6.88 4.57 -25.79
CA SER A 143 6.86 3.40 -24.90
C SER A 143 7.82 3.55 -23.70
N PHE A 144 8.96 4.21 -23.86
CA PHE A 144 9.86 4.48 -22.73
C PHE A 144 9.40 5.64 -21.84
N ASP A 145 8.70 6.62 -22.39
CA ASP A 145 8.08 7.71 -21.61
C ASP A 145 6.97 7.18 -20.70
N GLU A 146 6.17 6.21 -21.18
CA GLU A 146 5.19 5.48 -20.37
C GLU A 146 5.84 4.69 -19.23
N LEU A 147 7.09 4.25 -19.42
CA LEU A 147 7.89 3.64 -18.36
C LEU A 147 8.58 4.67 -17.45
N GLY A 148 8.22 5.95 -17.48
CA GLY A 148 8.77 7.02 -16.63
C GLY A 148 8.40 6.91 -15.15
N ASP A 149 9.17 7.54 -14.25
CA ASP A 149 9.03 7.37 -12.79
C ASP A 149 7.63 7.75 -12.28
N ALA A 150 6.99 8.72 -12.94
CA ALA A 150 5.65 9.18 -12.62
C ALA A 150 4.59 8.10 -12.79
N PHE A 151 4.77 7.18 -13.73
CA PHE A 151 3.82 6.12 -14.06
C PHE A 151 4.20 4.77 -13.44
N LEU A 152 5.51 4.51 -13.25
CA LEU A 152 5.99 3.23 -12.72
C LEU A 152 5.36 2.84 -11.37
N LEU A 153 5.06 3.79 -10.50
CA LEU A 153 4.45 3.49 -9.20
C LEU A 153 3.05 2.89 -9.34
N ASP A 154 2.31 3.29 -10.37
CA ASP A 154 0.94 2.86 -10.63
C ASP A 154 0.88 1.55 -11.44
N MET A 155 1.96 1.22 -12.16
CA MET A 155 2.05 0.00 -12.96
C MET A 155 2.24 -1.28 -12.12
N GLU A 156 1.64 -2.37 -12.58
CA GLU A 156 1.90 -3.72 -12.11
C GLU A 156 3.12 -4.38 -12.78
N LEU A 157 3.67 -5.42 -12.16
CA LEU A 157 4.84 -6.14 -12.69
C LEU A 157 4.60 -6.70 -14.09
N ASN A 158 3.38 -7.18 -14.35
CA ASN A 158 3.02 -7.74 -15.65
C ASN A 158 3.01 -6.65 -16.72
N GLU A 159 2.48 -5.46 -16.42
CA GLU A 159 2.46 -4.33 -17.35
C GLU A 159 3.89 -3.88 -17.72
N VAL A 160 4.80 -3.82 -16.75
CA VAL A 160 6.22 -3.50 -17.01
C VAL A 160 6.90 -4.59 -17.85
N ARG A 161 6.51 -5.86 -17.70
CA ARG A 161 7.00 -6.97 -18.52
C ARG A 161 6.42 -6.94 -19.92
N ASP A 162 5.14 -6.63 -20.06
CA ASP A 162 4.45 -6.56 -21.34
C ASP A 162 4.97 -5.39 -22.18
N ALA A 163 5.36 -4.28 -21.53
CA ALA A 163 6.05 -3.17 -22.19
C ALA A 163 7.35 -3.62 -22.89
N TRP A 164 8.09 -4.59 -22.33
CA TRP A 164 9.23 -5.18 -23.05
C TRP A 164 8.79 -5.93 -24.30
N GLY A 165 7.69 -6.68 -24.24
CA GLY A 165 7.15 -7.38 -25.40
C GLY A 165 6.87 -6.41 -26.56
N GLN A 166 6.30 -5.24 -26.26
CA GLN A 166 6.05 -4.19 -27.24
C GLN A 166 7.36 -3.59 -27.80
N ILE A 167 8.34 -3.31 -26.93
CA ILE A 167 9.66 -2.79 -27.33
C ILE A 167 10.44 -3.82 -28.18
N ASP A 168 10.37 -5.10 -27.84
CA ASP A 168 11.03 -6.20 -28.56
C ASP A 168 10.40 -6.44 -29.93
N GLU A 169 9.07 -6.27 -30.05
CA GLU A 169 8.36 -6.36 -31.33
C GLU A 169 8.89 -5.32 -32.34
N GLN A 170 9.27 -4.12 -31.87
CA GLN A 170 9.86 -3.09 -32.74
C GLN A 170 11.19 -3.57 -33.36
N GLY A 171 12.00 -4.33 -32.62
CA GLY A 171 13.22 -4.95 -33.16
C GLY A 171 12.91 -5.99 -34.24
N SER A 172 11.85 -6.77 -34.05
CA SER A 172 11.38 -7.75 -35.04
C SER A 172 10.88 -7.08 -36.32
N ARG A 173 10.09 -6.00 -36.20
CA ARG A 173 9.60 -5.20 -37.32
C ARG A 173 10.75 -4.57 -38.12
N ARG A 174 11.75 -4.01 -37.44
CA ARG A 174 12.91 -3.40 -38.10
C ARG A 174 13.81 -4.42 -38.81
N SER A 175 13.92 -5.62 -38.26
CA SER A 175 14.62 -6.74 -38.89
C SER A 175 13.90 -7.16 -40.19
N SER A 176 12.57 -7.24 -40.19
CA SER A 176 11.80 -7.58 -41.39
C SER A 176 11.89 -6.49 -42.47
N TRP A 177 11.87 -5.21 -42.09
CA TRP A 177 12.08 -4.10 -43.04
C TRP A 177 13.49 -4.09 -43.63
N THR A 178 14.50 -4.49 -42.84
CA THR A 178 15.88 -4.61 -43.33
C THR A 178 16.00 -5.77 -44.34
N ALA A 179 15.34 -6.89 -44.08
CA ALA A 179 15.24 -8.00 -45.03
C ALA A 179 14.48 -7.60 -46.31
N GLN A 180 13.38 -6.84 -46.18
CA GLN A 180 12.64 -6.32 -47.35
C GLN A 180 13.50 -5.36 -48.17
N LEU A 181 14.24 -4.44 -47.53
CA LEU A 181 15.16 -3.54 -48.22
C LEU A 181 16.22 -4.33 -48.99
N LYS A 182 16.79 -5.39 -48.39
CA LYS A 182 17.73 -6.29 -49.07
C LYS A 182 17.10 -6.92 -50.32
N ALA A 183 15.90 -7.48 -50.18
CA ALA A 183 15.17 -8.09 -51.29
C ALA A 183 14.86 -7.09 -52.41
N ASP A 184 14.45 -5.86 -52.07
CA ASP A 184 14.20 -4.80 -53.04
C ASP A 184 15.48 -4.42 -53.81
N LEU A 185 16.61 -4.28 -53.12
CA LEU A 185 17.91 -3.95 -53.72
C LEU A 185 18.44 -5.07 -54.62
N ASP A 186 18.36 -6.33 -54.18
CA ASP A 186 18.72 -7.50 -55.00
C ASP A 186 17.80 -7.64 -56.22
N GLY A 187 16.50 -7.35 -56.05
CA GLY A 187 15.51 -7.33 -57.13
C GLY A 187 15.83 -6.27 -58.20
N ILE A 188 16.18 -5.05 -57.78
CA ILE A 188 16.58 -3.96 -58.68
C ILE A 188 17.83 -4.35 -59.50
N GLU A 189 18.83 -4.97 -58.88
CA GLU A 189 20.02 -5.44 -59.62
C GLU A 189 19.73 -6.65 -60.52
N GLY A 190 18.77 -7.50 -60.15
CA GLY A 190 18.25 -8.56 -61.01
C GLY A 190 17.54 -8.01 -62.26
N GLU A 191 16.74 -6.96 -62.09
CA GLU A 191 16.11 -6.25 -63.20
C GLU A 191 17.13 -5.52 -64.08
N ARG A 192 18.15 -4.88 -63.48
CA ARG A 192 19.28 -4.28 -64.22
C ARG A 192 19.89 -5.31 -65.16
N ARG A 193 20.21 -6.50 -64.65
CA ARG A 193 20.75 -7.60 -65.45
C ARG A 193 19.83 -7.99 -66.60
N SER A 194 18.54 -8.16 -66.33
CA SER A 194 17.57 -8.60 -67.35
C SER A 194 17.39 -7.57 -68.47
N ILE A 195 17.24 -6.29 -68.12
CA ILE A 195 17.03 -5.21 -69.09
C ILE A 195 18.30 -4.98 -69.92
N CYS A 196 19.48 -4.93 -69.28
CA CYS A 196 20.75 -4.77 -69.99
C CYS A 196 21.03 -5.95 -70.93
N ALA A 197 20.73 -7.19 -70.53
CA ALA A 197 20.88 -8.36 -71.40
C ALA A 197 19.95 -8.30 -72.61
N ALA A 198 18.70 -7.88 -72.44
CA ALA A 198 17.74 -7.72 -73.53
C ALA A 198 18.16 -6.60 -74.51
N GLU A 199 18.64 -5.46 -74.00
CA GLU A 199 19.13 -4.35 -74.82
C GLU A 199 20.43 -4.69 -75.55
N LEU A 200 21.34 -5.47 -74.94
CA LEU A 200 22.54 -5.97 -75.58
C LEU A 200 22.23 -6.98 -76.69
N ALA A 201 21.30 -7.91 -76.47
CA ALA A 201 20.85 -8.84 -77.50
C ALA A 201 20.22 -8.10 -78.70
N ARG A 202 19.40 -7.08 -78.42
CA ARG A 202 18.80 -6.22 -79.44
C ARG A 202 19.85 -5.44 -80.23
N LEU A 203 20.86 -4.91 -79.55
CA LEU A 203 22.00 -4.23 -80.18
C LEU A 203 22.76 -5.20 -81.09
N LEU A 204 23.11 -6.41 -80.61
CA LEU A 204 23.83 -7.42 -81.39
C LEU A 204 23.07 -7.79 -82.68
N ASP A 205 21.76 -8.07 -82.58
CA ASP A 205 20.91 -8.36 -83.75
C ASP A 205 20.91 -7.18 -84.76
N ALA A 206 20.85 -5.94 -84.28
CA ALA A 206 20.90 -4.75 -85.15
C ALA A 206 22.28 -4.57 -85.82
N LEU A 207 23.37 -4.78 -85.09
CA LEU A 207 24.73 -4.64 -85.60
C LEU A 207 25.08 -5.73 -86.62
N LEU A 208 24.63 -6.97 -86.38
CA LEU A 208 24.73 -8.08 -87.35
C LEU A 208 24.00 -7.75 -88.65
N GLY A 209 22.81 -7.14 -88.57
CA GLY A 209 22.03 -6.70 -89.74
C GLY A 209 22.70 -5.59 -90.57
N ILE A 210 23.53 -4.75 -89.94
CA ILE A 210 24.26 -3.66 -90.61
C ILE A 210 25.52 -4.19 -91.33
N ALA A 211 26.13 -5.26 -90.81
CA ALA A 211 27.34 -5.90 -91.36
C ALA A 211 28.47 -4.89 -91.66
N HIS A 212 28.74 -4.01 -90.68
CA HIS A 212 29.87 -3.07 -90.71
C HIS A 212 31.17 -3.71 -90.21
N LEU A 213 31.10 -4.51 -89.14
CA LEU A 213 32.19 -5.25 -88.52
C LEU A 213 32.03 -6.75 -88.76
N LEU A 214 33.11 -7.52 -88.58
CA LEU A 214 33.04 -8.99 -88.63
C LEU A 214 32.35 -9.52 -87.36
N PRO A 215 31.68 -10.69 -87.42
CA PRO A 215 31.02 -11.29 -86.26
C PRO A 215 31.93 -11.40 -85.03
N ASN A 216 33.18 -11.83 -85.20
CA ASN A 216 34.16 -11.93 -84.10
C ASN A 216 34.45 -10.59 -83.41
N ASP A 217 34.42 -9.48 -84.16
CA ASP A 217 34.66 -8.14 -83.62
C ASP A 217 33.40 -7.60 -82.91
N LEU A 218 32.20 -8.00 -83.36
CA LEU A 218 30.93 -7.70 -82.69
C LEU A 218 30.77 -8.48 -81.39
N GLU A 219 31.19 -9.75 -81.37
CA GLU A 219 31.21 -10.58 -80.16
C GLU A 219 32.09 -9.95 -79.08
N ARG A 220 33.32 -9.55 -79.43
CA ARG A 220 34.22 -8.83 -78.51
C ARG A 220 33.62 -7.53 -77.96
N LEU A 221 32.96 -6.74 -78.82
CA LEU A 221 32.30 -5.51 -78.40
C LEU A 221 31.16 -5.79 -77.39
N VAL A 222 30.35 -6.82 -77.64
CA VAL A 222 29.27 -7.20 -76.72
C VAL A 222 29.82 -7.80 -75.42
N GLU A 223 30.90 -8.56 -75.48
CA GLU A 223 31.62 -9.05 -74.30
C GLU A 223 32.10 -7.88 -73.42
N GLU A 224 32.72 -6.87 -74.01
CA GLU A 224 33.16 -5.66 -73.29
C GLU A 224 31.99 -4.93 -72.60
N LEU A 225 30.90 -4.68 -73.32
CA LEU A 225 29.72 -4.00 -72.76
C LEU A 225 28.99 -4.84 -71.70
N THR A 226 28.99 -6.16 -71.86
CA THR A 226 28.45 -7.10 -70.86
C THR A 226 29.33 -7.10 -69.62
N HIS A 227 30.65 -7.09 -69.80
CA HIS A 227 31.62 -7.04 -68.71
C HIS A 227 31.48 -5.76 -67.89
N GLU A 228 31.35 -4.59 -68.54
CA GLU A 228 31.06 -3.31 -67.85
C GLU A 228 29.80 -3.39 -66.97
N THR A 229 28.72 -3.94 -67.53
CA THR A 229 27.44 -4.08 -66.83
C THR A 229 27.58 -5.02 -65.63
N ASN A 230 28.30 -6.14 -65.79
CA ASN A 230 28.56 -7.10 -64.73
C ASN A 230 29.40 -6.49 -63.60
N LEU A 231 30.44 -5.73 -63.93
CA LEU A 231 31.25 -5.02 -62.93
C LEU A 231 30.42 -4.03 -62.12
N LEU A 232 29.54 -3.27 -62.78
CA LEU A 232 28.62 -2.35 -62.10
C LEU A 232 27.68 -3.08 -61.14
N ILE A 233 27.05 -4.18 -61.58
CA ILE A 233 26.16 -4.99 -60.74
C ILE A 233 26.93 -5.55 -59.54
N LEU A 234 28.13 -6.09 -59.75
CA LEU A 234 28.95 -6.63 -58.66
C LEU A 234 29.32 -5.55 -57.65
N SER A 235 29.75 -4.37 -58.12
CA SER A 235 30.04 -3.22 -57.27
C SER A 235 28.82 -2.78 -56.47
N ASN A 236 27.65 -2.67 -57.10
CA ASN A 236 26.42 -2.28 -56.41
C ASN A 236 25.99 -3.32 -55.37
N ARG A 237 26.08 -4.61 -55.70
CA ARG A 237 25.75 -5.70 -54.76
C ARG A 237 26.68 -5.72 -53.56
N ASP A 238 27.97 -5.44 -53.74
CA ASP A 238 28.92 -5.30 -52.64
C ASP A 238 28.56 -4.14 -51.71
N VAL A 239 28.20 -2.99 -52.29
CA VAL A 239 27.72 -1.82 -51.53
C VAL A 239 26.41 -2.14 -50.79
N HIS A 240 25.45 -2.79 -51.44
CA HIS A 240 24.18 -3.19 -50.83
C HIS A 240 24.38 -4.19 -49.69
N ALA A 241 25.21 -5.22 -49.90
CA ALA A 241 25.55 -6.19 -48.87
C ALA A 241 26.23 -5.53 -47.68
N THR A 242 27.18 -4.62 -47.92
CA THR A 242 27.85 -3.84 -46.87
C THR A 242 26.87 -2.96 -46.10
N LEU A 243 25.94 -2.30 -46.79
CA LEU A 243 24.90 -1.49 -46.15
C LEU A 243 24.00 -2.33 -45.26
N VAL A 244 23.48 -3.45 -45.77
CA VAL A 244 22.60 -4.36 -45.01
C VAL A 244 23.33 -4.91 -43.80
N ALA A 245 24.57 -5.36 -43.95
CA ALA A 245 25.38 -5.84 -42.82
C ALA A 245 25.57 -4.77 -41.73
N ARG A 246 25.78 -3.50 -42.12
CA ARG A 246 25.87 -2.38 -41.16
C ARG A 246 24.53 -2.11 -40.46
N LEU A 247 23.41 -2.21 -41.18
CA LEU A 247 22.08 -2.03 -40.59
C LEU A 247 21.75 -3.15 -39.59
N GLU A 248 22.00 -4.40 -39.95
CA GLU A 248 21.84 -5.55 -39.06
C GLU A 248 22.73 -5.42 -37.81
N GLN A 249 23.99 -5.04 -37.98
CA GLN A 249 24.90 -4.80 -36.85
C GLN A 249 24.40 -3.66 -35.95
N ARG A 250 23.88 -2.58 -36.53
CA ARG A 250 23.29 -1.47 -35.76
C ARG A 250 22.05 -1.93 -35.00
N GLU A 251 21.18 -2.73 -35.60
CA GLU A 251 19.97 -3.22 -34.95
C GLU A 251 20.31 -4.09 -33.73
N VAL A 252 21.30 -4.99 -33.85
CA VAL A 252 21.75 -5.81 -32.72
C VAL A 252 22.29 -4.94 -31.58
N LYS A 253 23.04 -3.87 -31.88
CA LYS A 253 23.53 -2.94 -30.86
C LYS A 253 22.39 -2.20 -30.17
N GLN A 254 21.46 -1.64 -30.95
CA GLN A 254 20.32 -0.92 -30.41
C GLN A 254 19.39 -1.82 -29.60
N GLN A 255 19.20 -3.09 -30.00
CA GLN A 255 18.39 -4.02 -29.23
C GLN A 255 18.99 -4.30 -27.84
N ARG A 256 20.33 -4.37 -27.75
CA ARG A 256 21.02 -4.47 -26.45
C ARG A 256 20.82 -3.22 -25.61
N GLU A 257 20.96 -2.03 -26.20
CA GLU A 257 20.76 -0.75 -25.50
C GLU A 257 19.31 -0.60 -24.99
N ARG A 258 18.32 -0.96 -25.81
CA ARG A 258 16.90 -0.97 -25.41
C ARG A 258 16.65 -1.96 -24.29
N ARG A 259 17.24 -3.16 -24.37
CA ARG A 259 17.13 -4.18 -23.33
C ARG A 259 17.69 -3.68 -22.01
N GLU A 260 18.88 -3.08 -22.05
CA GLU A 260 19.52 -2.50 -20.87
C GLU A 260 18.69 -1.34 -20.29
N ARG A 261 18.18 -0.43 -21.13
CA ARG A 261 17.29 0.66 -20.70
C ARG A 261 16.03 0.11 -20.02
N TRP A 262 15.38 -0.91 -20.60
CA TRP A 262 14.21 -1.55 -19.98
C TRP A 262 14.57 -2.26 -18.66
N GLU A 263 15.68 -2.98 -18.58
CA GLU A 263 16.13 -3.63 -17.34
C GLU A 263 16.39 -2.61 -16.22
N GLN A 264 16.95 -1.44 -16.56
CA GLN A 264 17.10 -0.31 -15.63
C GLN A 264 15.74 0.22 -15.17
N ARG A 265 14.75 0.37 -16.07
CA ARG A 265 13.39 0.77 -15.70
C ARG A 265 12.68 -0.27 -14.83
N LEU A 266 12.86 -1.56 -15.11
CA LEU A 266 12.36 -2.64 -14.27
C LEU A 266 12.98 -2.60 -12.87
N LEU A 267 14.28 -2.34 -12.76
CA LEU A 267 14.94 -2.17 -11.48
C LEU A 267 14.40 -0.95 -10.72
N ALA A 268 14.22 0.18 -11.41
CA ALA A 268 13.64 1.39 -10.83
C ALA A 268 12.21 1.13 -10.32
N TRP A 269 11.39 0.42 -11.08
CA TRP A 269 10.05 -0.02 -10.66
C TRP A 269 10.11 -0.82 -9.35
N ARG A 270 11.02 -1.81 -9.26
CA ARG A 270 11.19 -2.61 -8.05
C ARG A 270 11.55 -1.74 -6.85
N GLN A 271 12.51 -0.83 -7.02
CA GLN A 271 12.96 0.07 -5.96
C GLN A 271 11.86 1.04 -5.51
N LEU A 272 11.13 1.64 -6.45
CA LEU A 272 10.04 2.57 -6.15
C LEU A 272 8.90 1.87 -5.42
N ARG A 273 8.45 0.71 -5.90
CA ARG A 273 7.37 -0.08 -5.26
C ARG A 273 7.78 -0.57 -3.87
N HIS A 274 9.04 -0.98 -3.72
CA HIS A 274 9.63 -1.38 -2.45
C HIS A 274 9.63 -0.23 -1.45
N ALA A 275 10.20 0.93 -1.82
CA ALA A 275 10.25 2.11 -0.97
C ALA A 275 8.84 2.63 -0.61
N HIS A 276 7.93 2.65 -1.59
CA HIS A 276 6.55 3.07 -1.39
C HIS A 276 5.80 2.15 -0.42
N ALA A 277 5.94 0.82 -0.56
CA ALA A 277 5.29 -0.13 0.35
C ALA A 277 5.74 0.05 1.81
N VAL A 278 7.04 0.27 2.03
CA VAL A 278 7.58 0.59 3.38
C VAL A 278 6.99 1.90 3.88
N ALA A 279 7.01 2.97 3.07
CA ALA A 279 6.48 4.27 3.46
C ALA A 279 4.97 4.23 3.79
N CYS A 280 4.17 3.53 2.99
CA CYS A 280 2.74 3.34 3.26
C CYS A 280 2.49 2.62 4.59
N TYR A 281 3.26 1.56 4.88
CA TYR A 281 3.11 0.86 6.15
C TYR A 281 3.54 1.73 7.34
N GLN A 282 4.65 2.45 7.22
CA GLN A 282 5.05 3.44 8.23
C GLN A 282 3.97 4.49 8.48
N GLN A 283 3.35 5.01 7.41
CA GLN A 283 2.23 5.95 7.51
C GLN A 283 1.01 5.31 8.18
N ALA A 284 0.72 4.05 7.88
CA ALA A 284 -0.36 3.30 8.52
C ALA A 284 -0.14 3.14 10.04
N LEU A 285 1.10 2.97 10.50
CA LEU A 285 1.43 2.95 11.94
C LEU A 285 1.16 4.27 12.66
N HIS A 286 1.07 5.37 11.91
CA HIS A 286 0.69 6.70 12.40
C HIS A 286 -0.80 7.00 12.23
N ALA A 287 -1.58 6.09 11.66
CA ALA A 287 -3.00 6.31 11.43
C ALA A 287 -3.77 6.44 12.77
N PRO A 288 -4.84 7.25 12.82
CA PRO A 288 -5.58 7.50 14.06
C PRO A 288 -6.07 6.23 14.75
N HIS A 289 -6.54 5.23 13.99
CA HIS A 289 -7.03 3.96 14.53
C HIS A 289 -5.93 3.08 15.14
N VAL A 290 -4.65 3.31 14.80
CA VAL A 290 -3.51 2.61 15.42
C VAL A 290 -3.00 3.37 16.65
N VAL A 291 -2.94 4.70 16.56
CA VAL A 291 -2.44 5.55 17.65
C VAL A 291 -3.45 5.61 18.82
N SER A 292 -4.72 5.78 18.49
CA SER A 292 -5.84 5.86 19.43
C SER A 292 -6.99 4.97 18.94
N PRO A 293 -6.92 3.66 19.20
CA PRO A 293 -7.93 2.71 18.75
C PRO A 293 -9.31 3.04 19.31
N PRO A 294 -10.39 2.92 18.50
CA PRO A 294 -11.75 3.21 18.94
C PRO A 294 -12.19 2.35 20.12
N GLU A 295 -11.73 1.10 20.19
CA GLU A 295 -12.00 0.15 21.28
C GLU A 295 -11.50 0.68 22.62
N ARG A 296 -10.39 1.45 22.62
CA ARG A 296 -9.92 2.12 23.85
C ARG A 296 -10.90 3.21 24.32
N ALA A 297 -11.46 3.97 23.39
CA ALA A 297 -12.41 5.03 23.73
C ALA A 297 -13.71 4.45 24.30
N GLU A 298 -14.18 3.35 23.73
CA GLU A 298 -15.34 2.60 24.23
C GLU A 298 -15.09 2.02 25.63
N ALA A 299 -13.95 1.35 25.83
CA ALA A 299 -13.58 0.82 27.14
C ALA A 299 -13.46 1.91 28.22
N LEU A 300 -12.92 3.09 27.88
CA LEU A 300 -12.86 4.24 28.78
C LEU A 300 -14.26 4.82 29.07
N ALA A 301 -15.15 4.87 28.07
CA ALA A 301 -16.51 5.34 28.25
C ALA A 301 -17.29 4.43 29.21
N ASP A 302 -17.20 3.11 29.01
CA ASP A 302 -17.77 2.09 29.89
C ASP A 302 -17.25 2.20 31.31
N LEU A 303 -15.93 2.37 31.46
CA LEU A 303 -15.30 2.55 32.76
C LEU A 303 -15.83 3.82 33.45
N SER A 304 -15.96 4.93 32.71
CA SER A 304 -16.52 6.17 33.25
C SER A 304 -17.96 6.00 33.72
N ALA A 305 -18.78 5.21 33.00
CA ALA A 305 -20.16 4.93 33.37
C ALA A 305 -20.24 4.08 34.65
N ALA A 306 -19.43 3.03 34.76
CA ALA A 306 -19.34 2.20 35.95
C ALA A 306 -18.91 3.02 37.18
N GLN A 307 -17.93 3.90 37.01
CA GLN A 307 -17.47 4.80 38.07
C GLN A 307 -18.53 5.79 38.54
N ARG A 308 -19.36 6.33 37.63
CA ARG A 308 -20.50 7.18 38.00
C ARG A 308 -21.57 6.38 38.75
N ALA A 309 -21.86 5.15 38.32
CA ALA A 309 -22.82 4.29 39.01
C ALA A 309 -22.37 3.94 40.43
N ALA A 310 -21.09 3.60 40.63
CA ALA A 310 -20.53 3.34 41.95
C ALA A 310 -20.57 4.60 42.84
N GLN A 311 -20.28 5.77 42.27
CA GLN A 311 -20.37 7.04 42.99
C GLN A 311 -21.80 7.35 43.45
N ALA A 312 -22.80 7.19 42.57
CA ALA A 312 -24.20 7.40 42.92
C ALA A 312 -24.67 6.47 44.06
N ARG A 313 -24.21 5.20 44.07
CA ARG A 313 -24.50 4.28 45.20
C ARG A 313 -23.89 4.78 46.51
N ARG A 314 -22.66 5.30 46.50
CA ARG A 314 -22.03 5.86 47.70
C ARG A 314 -22.78 7.07 48.23
N GLU A 315 -23.19 7.96 47.33
CA GLU A 315 -23.98 9.14 47.67
C GLU A 315 -25.30 8.72 48.32
N ALA A 316 -26.05 7.79 47.72
CA ALA A 316 -27.30 7.27 48.30
C ALA A 316 -27.10 6.65 49.70
N LEU A 317 -26.01 5.92 49.92
CA LEU A 317 -25.68 5.35 51.24
C LEU A 317 -25.38 6.43 52.28
N LEU A 318 -24.63 7.47 51.90
CA LEU A 318 -24.29 8.58 52.78
C LEU A 318 -25.49 9.49 53.06
N GLU A 319 -26.34 9.74 52.07
CA GLU A 319 -27.61 10.46 52.23
C GLU A 319 -28.57 9.70 53.15
N GLY A 320 -28.68 8.38 52.97
CA GLY A 320 -29.47 7.53 53.86
C GLY A 320 -28.97 7.58 55.31
N LEU A 321 -27.64 7.57 55.51
CA LEU A 321 -27.04 7.72 56.84
C LEU A 321 -27.31 9.11 57.45
N ALA A 322 -27.25 10.18 56.64
CA ALA A 322 -27.50 11.54 57.09
C ALA A 322 -28.98 11.81 57.43
N ALA A 323 -29.90 11.02 56.89
CA ALA A 323 -31.34 11.14 57.15
C ALA A 323 -31.81 10.41 58.43
N LEU A 324 -30.95 9.65 59.09
CA LEU A 324 -31.30 8.95 60.33
C LEU A 324 -31.43 9.94 61.50
N GLU A 325 -32.52 9.81 62.25
CA GLU A 325 -32.77 10.56 63.49
C GLU A 325 -32.60 9.62 64.71
N PRO A 326 -32.18 10.12 65.88
CA PRO A 326 -32.22 9.31 67.11
C PRO A 326 -33.66 8.84 67.41
N PRO A 327 -33.87 7.56 67.80
CA PRO A 327 -32.89 6.57 68.24
C PRO A 327 -32.30 5.69 67.13
N ASP A 328 -32.75 5.83 65.88
CA ASP A 328 -32.25 5.00 64.76
C ASP A 328 -30.83 5.40 64.33
N LEU A 329 -30.39 6.61 64.71
CA LEU A 329 -29.02 7.07 64.62
C LEU A 329 -28.16 6.51 65.77
N ASP A 330 -27.64 5.30 65.59
CA ASP A 330 -26.74 4.63 66.54
C ASP A 330 -25.35 4.31 65.93
N GLU A 331 -24.39 3.89 66.76
CA GLU A 331 -23.06 3.49 66.28
C GLU A 331 -23.11 2.31 65.29
N ARG A 332 -24.10 1.42 65.45
CA ARG A 332 -24.27 0.20 64.65
C ARG A 332 -24.73 0.51 63.22
N ALA A 333 -25.66 1.44 63.05
CA ALA A 333 -26.15 1.90 61.75
C ALA A 333 -25.01 2.52 60.94
N ALA A 334 -24.18 3.37 61.58
CA ALA A 334 -23.00 3.92 60.93
C ALA A 334 -21.96 2.85 60.54
N ALA A 335 -21.75 1.84 61.40
CA ALA A 335 -20.87 0.71 61.09
C ALA A 335 -21.41 -0.16 59.93
N ALA A 336 -22.72 -0.36 59.86
CA ALA A 336 -23.38 -1.09 58.77
C ALA A 336 -23.21 -0.35 57.42
N VAL A 337 -23.41 0.97 57.39
CA VAL A 337 -23.17 1.78 56.19
C VAL A 337 -21.68 1.77 55.80
N ALA A 338 -20.76 1.84 56.76
CA ALA A 338 -19.33 1.72 56.49
C ALA A 338 -18.95 0.37 55.84
N ALA A 339 -19.57 -0.74 56.27
CA ALA A 339 -19.41 -2.04 55.64
C ALA A 339 -19.93 -2.05 54.19
N GLN A 340 -21.10 -1.45 53.94
CA GLN A 340 -21.67 -1.33 52.59
C GLN A 340 -20.80 -0.46 51.66
N LEU A 341 -20.25 0.66 52.17
CA LEU A 341 -19.32 1.50 51.42
C LEU A 341 -18.02 0.76 51.05
N SER A 342 -17.59 -0.18 51.89
CA SER A 342 -16.43 -1.04 51.62
C SER A 342 -16.75 -2.06 50.53
N ALA A 343 -17.91 -2.71 50.60
CA ALA A 343 -18.40 -3.61 49.56
C ALA A 343 -18.50 -2.91 48.18
N VAL A 344 -19.04 -1.68 48.12
CA VAL A 344 -19.08 -0.90 46.87
C VAL A 344 -17.67 -0.61 46.32
N SER A 345 -16.67 -0.39 47.19
CA SER A 345 -15.28 -0.22 46.76
C SER A 345 -14.64 -1.50 46.24
N GLU A 346 -15.02 -2.67 46.77
CA GLU A 346 -14.56 -3.96 46.28
C GLU A 346 -15.20 -4.31 44.93
N GLU A 347 -16.50 -4.08 44.77
CA GLU A 347 -17.21 -4.23 43.49
C GLU A 347 -16.60 -3.32 42.40
N GLU A 348 -16.32 -2.05 42.72
CA GLU A 348 -15.65 -1.14 41.78
C GLU A 348 -14.25 -1.65 41.42
N ALA A 349 -13.50 -2.23 42.37
CA ALA A 349 -12.18 -2.78 42.08
C ALA A 349 -12.24 -3.97 41.09
N GLN A 350 -13.19 -4.89 41.28
CA GLN A 350 -13.39 -6.04 40.39
C GLN A 350 -13.84 -5.59 38.99
N ALA A 351 -14.77 -4.63 38.93
CA ALA A 351 -15.23 -4.06 37.67
C ALA A 351 -14.09 -3.34 36.92
N GLU A 352 -13.27 -2.55 37.63
CA GLU A 352 -12.10 -1.88 37.06
C GLU A 352 -11.07 -2.87 36.53
N GLU A 353 -10.80 -3.98 37.24
CA GLU A 353 -9.89 -5.03 36.79
C GLU A 353 -10.37 -5.68 35.48
N ALA A 354 -11.63 -6.11 35.42
CA ALA A 354 -12.21 -6.71 34.21
C ALA A 354 -12.18 -5.74 33.01
N ARG A 355 -12.42 -4.44 33.21
CA ARG A 355 -12.35 -3.44 32.12
C ARG A 355 -10.93 -3.15 31.67
N VAL A 356 -9.96 -3.22 32.58
CA VAL A 356 -8.55 -3.11 32.19
C VAL A 356 -8.09 -4.35 31.42
N GLU A 357 -8.56 -5.54 31.78
CA GLU A 357 -8.30 -6.76 31.00
C GLU A 357 -8.86 -6.65 29.58
N GLN A 358 -10.07 -6.11 29.40
CA GLN A 358 -10.64 -5.82 28.09
C GLN A 358 -9.78 -4.84 27.28
N LEU A 359 -9.27 -3.78 27.93
CA LEU A 359 -8.37 -2.83 27.29
C LEU A 359 -7.06 -3.50 26.83
N MET A 360 -6.48 -4.38 27.66
CA MET A 360 -5.29 -5.14 27.28
C MET A 360 -5.56 -6.13 26.14
N ALA A 361 -6.74 -6.75 26.12
CA ALA A 361 -7.15 -7.64 25.04
C ALA A 361 -7.27 -6.89 23.70
N ALA A 362 -7.91 -5.72 23.69
CA ALA A 362 -8.01 -4.86 22.50
C ALA A 362 -6.63 -4.42 22.00
N ASP A 363 -5.71 -4.07 22.90
CA ASP A 363 -4.33 -3.73 22.56
C ASP A 363 -3.56 -4.93 21.96
N ALA A 364 -3.80 -6.14 22.46
CA ALA A 364 -3.20 -7.37 21.95
C ALA A 364 -3.76 -7.77 20.57
N GLU A 365 -5.06 -7.57 20.33
CA GLU A 365 -5.70 -7.76 19.03
C GLU A 365 -5.11 -6.80 17.98
N LEU A 366 -4.99 -5.52 18.33
CA LEU A 366 -4.33 -4.54 17.47
C LEU A 366 -2.89 -4.95 17.17
N GLU A 367 -2.11 -5.37 18.17
CA GLU A 367 -0.76 -5.88 17.95
C GLU A 367 -0.74 -7.08 16.98
N GLY A 368 -1.72 -7.98 17.09
CA GLY A 368 -1.94 -9.07 16.14
C GLY A 368 -2.12 -8.58 14.71
N THR A 369 -3.02 -7.62 14.49
CA THR A 369 -3.27 -7.03 13.15
C THR A 369 -2.03 -6.34 12.58
N LEU A 370 -1.26 -5.64 13.42
CA LEU A 370 -0.02 -4.99 13.01
C LEU A 370 1.02 -6.03 12.58
N ARG A 371 1.16 -7.12 13.33
CA ARG A 371 2.07 -8.23 13.00
C ARG A 371 1.69 -8.90 11.68
N GLU A 372 0.41 -9.14 11.44
CA GLU A 372 -0.06 -9.67 10.15
C GLU A 372 0.24 -8.70 9.00
N GLY A 373 0.03 -7.40 9.22
CA GLY A 373 0.41 -6.36 8.27
C GLY A 373 1.91 -6.32 7.99
N LEU A 374 2.75 -6.62 8.98
CA LEU A 374 4.22 -6.72 8.82
C LEU A 374 4.61 -7.91 7.95
N GLU A 375 4.02 -9.08 8.20
CA GLU A 375 4.25 -10.28 7.37
C GLU A 375 3.78 -10.05 5.92
N PHE A 376 2.65 -9.38 5.75
CA PHE A 376 2.17 -8.98 4.42
C PHE A 376 3.14 -8.00 3.73
N LEU A 377 3.68 -7.03 4.46
CA LEU A 377 4.72 -6.14 3.94
C LEU A 377 5.95 -6.95 3.51
N ARG A 378 6.47 -7.82 4.37
CA ARG A 378 7.62 -8.68 4.08
C ARG A 378 7.41 -9.48 2.79
N GLY A 379 6.25 -10.14 2.66
CA GLY A 379 5.88 -10.89 1.46
C GLY A 379 5.86 -10.02 0.21
N ARG A 380 5.34 -8.79 0.29
CA ARG A 380 5.34 -7.84 -0.83
C ARG A 380 6.74 -7.38 -1.23
N LEU A 381 7.60 -7.07 -0.26
CA LEU A 381 8.98 -6.63 -0.53
C LEU A 381 9.78 -7.73 -1.23
N LEU A 382 9.64 -8.98 -0.77
CA LEU A 382 10.24 -10.15 -1.42
C LEU A 382 9.66 -10.39 -2.82
N HIS A 383 8.35 -10.21 -2.99
CA HIS A 383 7.70 -10.34 -4.30
C HIS A 383 8.22 -9.32 -5.32
N PHE A 384 8.48 -8.07 -4.91
CA PHE A 384 9.07 -7.07 -5.80
C PHE A 384 10.51 -7.40 -6.19
N GLY A 385 11.27 -8.05 -5.30
CA GLY A 385 12.63 -8.52 -5.61
C GLY A 385 13.65 -7.39 -5.81
N ALA A 386 13.47 -6.26 -5.11
CA ALA A 386 14.40 -5.14 -5.13
C ALA A 386 15.66 -5.40 -4.29
N ALA A 387 15.56 -6.24 -3.26
CA ALA A 387 16.60 -6.56 -2.30
C ALA A 387 16.59 -8.05 -1.94
N SER A 388 17.68 -8.56 -1.36
CA SER A 388 17.75 -9.93 -0.81
C SER A 388 16.93 -10.05 0.46
N ASP A 389 16.53 -11.28 0.85
CA ASP A 389 15.77 -11.53 2.09
C ASP A 389 16.47 -10.93 3.32
N GLU A 390 17.78 -11.14 3.46
CA GLU A 390 18.58 -10.54 4.53
C GLU A 390 18.52 -9.00 4.56
N ALA A 391 18.55 -8.36 3.39
CA ALA A 391 18.48 -6.90 3.30
C ALA A 391 17.06 -6.37 3.59
N VAL A 392 16.02 -7.11 3.19
CA VAL A 392 14.63 -6.80 3.56
C VAL A 392 14.45 -6.85 5.07
N GLU A 393 14.91 -7.94 5.71
CA GLU A 393 14.83 -8.10 7.16
C GLU A 393 15.61 -7.00 7.89
N ALA A 394 16.83 -6.67 7.42
CA ALA A 394 17.62 -5.59 8.00
C ALA A 394 16.92 -4.22 7.87
N GLN A 395 16.28 -3.94 6.74
CA GLN A 395 15.52 -2.70 6.54
C GLN A 395 14.29 -2.64 7.45
N ILE A 396 13.52 -3.73 7.55
CA ILE A 396 12.37 -3.83 8.45
C ILE A 396 12.80 -3.59 9.90
N ALA A 397 13.86 -4.28 10.34
CA ALA A 397 14.41 -4.14 11.68
C ALA A 397 14.88 -2.70 11.97
N ALA A 398 15.43 -2.00 10.98
CA ALA A 398 15.92 -0.63 11.15
C ALA A 398 14.80 0.43 11.10
N THR A 399 13.74 0.22 10.31
CA THR A 399 12.79 1.29 9.95
C THR A 399 11.37 1.08 10.46
N VAL A 400 10.92 -0.16 10.63
CA VAL A 400 9.54 -0.50 10.98
C VAL A 400 9.47 -1.02 12.42
N GLU A 401 10.35 -1.93 12.81
CA GLU A 401 10.36 -2.53 14.15
C GLU A 401 10.46 -1.49 15.29
N PRO A 402 11.25 -0.40 15.18
CA PRO A 402 11.29 0.64 16.21
C PRO A 402 9.94 1.36 16.37
N LEU A 403 9.17 1.52 15.29
CA LEU A 403 7.84 2.13 15.33
C LEU A 403 6.85 1.19 16.03
N LEU A 404 6.88 -0.11 15.71
CA LEU A 404 6.07 -1.13 16.39
C LEU A 404 6.41 -1.22 17.88
N ALA A 405 7.69 -1.26 18.23
CA ALA A 405 8.15 -1.25 19.62
C ALA A 405 7.67 0.01 20.35
N ARG A 406 7.71 1.17 19.69
CA ARG A 406 7.14 2.42 20.25
C ARG A 406 5.64 2.30 20.49
N ARG A 407 4.85 1.78 19.53
CA ARG A 407 3.40 1.58 19.70
C ARG A 407 3.10 0.66 20.89
N ARG A 408 3.79 -0.47 20.99
CA ARG A 408 3.69 -1.40 22.14
C ARG A 408 3.99 -0.71 23.46
N SER A 409 5.07 0.07 23.52
CA SER A 409 5.45 0.83 24.73
C SER A 409 4.43 1.92 25.11
N GLU A 410 3.76 2.52 24.13
CA GLU A 410 2.71 3.52 24.35
C GLU A 410 1.45 2.85 24.92
N ALA A 411 1.03 1.71 24.37
CA ALA A 411 -0.09 0.90 24.88
C ALA A 411 0.13 0.46 26.33
N LEU A 412 1.28 -0.16 26.63
CA LEU A 412 1.62 -0.61 28.00
C LEU A 412 1.66 0.56 29.00
N ARG A 413 2.23 1.70 28.61
CA ARG A 413 2.25 2.90 29.47
C ARG A 413 0.85 3.45 29.70
N PHE A 414 0.00 3.44 28.69
CA PHE A 414 -1.39 3.88 28.80
C PHE A 414 -2.16 3.01 29.78
N VAL A 415 -2.12 1.68 29.63
CA VAL A 415 -2.77 0.73 30.55
C VAL A 415 -2.28 0.93 31.99
N ALA A 416 -0.96 1.00 32.20
CA ALA A 416 -0.38 1.20 33.52
C ALA A 416 -0.76 2.56 34.14
N ALA A 417 -0.82 3.62 33.34
CA ALA A 417 -1.25 4.94 33.80
C ALA A 417 -2.73 4.93 34.20
N THR A 418 -3.58 4.29 33.41
CA THR A 418 -5.00 4.09 33.70
C THR A 418 -5.18 3.33 35.01
N GLN A 419 -4.60 2.13 35.16
CA GLN A 419 -4.66 1.36 36.41
C GLN A 419 -4.26 2.17 37.64
N ARG A 420 -3.16 2.93 37.57
CA ARG A 420 -2.69 3.78 38.68
C ARG A 420 -3.68 4.91 39.00
N ALA A 421 -4.27 5.53 37.98
CA ALA A 421 -5.26 6.58 38.16
C ALA A 421 -6.54 6.05 38.84
N LEU A 422 -7.02 4.88 38.39
CA LEU A 422 -8.17 4.17 38.96
C LEU A 422 -7.95 3.85 40.45
N GLN A 423 -6.85 3.17 40.77
CA GLN A 423 -6.50 2.79 42.14
C GLN A 423 -6.41 4.02 43.07
N ARG A 424 -5.76 5.10 42.61
CA ARG A 424 -5.65 6.35 43.38
C ARG A 424 -7.01 7.00 43.64
N ARG A 425 -7.86 7.06 42.61
CA ARG A 425 -9.22 7.63 42.72
C ARG A 425 -10.05 6.81 43.70
N ARG A 426 -10.14 5.49 43.50
CA ARG A 426 -10.90 4.57 44.34
C ARG A 426 -10.50 4.68 45.80
N ARG A 427 -9.19 4.63 46.09
CA ARG A 427 -8.65 4.79 47.45
C ARG A 427 -9.08 6.12 48.08
N ARG A 428 -8.93 7.24 47.37
CA ARG A 428 -9.30 8.57 47.89
C ARG A 428 -10.79 8.68 48.18
N VAL A 429 -11.64 8.16 47.29
CA VAL A 429 -13.10 8.21 47.46
C VAL A 429 -13.52 7.32 48.62
N HIS A 430 -12.97 6.10 48.71
CA HIS A 430 -13.24 5.17 49.79
C HIS A 430 -12.81 5.71 51.16
N GLU A 431 -11.59 6.23 51.29
CA GLU A 431 -11.10 6.84 52.53
C GLU A 431 -11.99 8.01 52.99
N ARG A 432 -12.44 8.86 52.05
CA ARG A 432 -13.34 9.99 52.35
C ARG A 432 -14.73 9.51 52.79
N ALA A 433 -15.29 8.52 52.10
CA ALA A 433 -16.61 7.97 52.44
C ALA A 433 -16.60 7.31 53.83
N LEU A 434 -15.56 6.54 54.15
CA LEU A 434 -15.39 5.95 55.48
C LEU A 434 -15.17 7.02 56.57
N ALA A 435 -14.43 8.08 56.27
CA ALA A 435 -14.24 9.18 57.22
C ALA A 435 -15.58 9.86 57.56
N LEU A 436 -16.45 10.06 56.57
CA LEU A 436 -17.81 10.59 56.78
C LEU A 436 -18.66 9.63 57.63
N ALA A 437 -18.72 8.34 57.28
CA ALA A 437 -19.44 7.36 58.07
C ALA A 437 -18.93 7.28 59.52
N ALA A 438 -17.61 7.33 59.72
CA ALA A 438 -17.00 7.35 61.05
C ALA A 438 -17.32 8.64 61.83
N THR A 439 -17.49 9.79 61.16
CA THR A 439 -17.93 11.02 61.84
C THR A 439 -19.35 10.89 62.36
N VAL A 440 -20.26 10.34 61.57
CA VAL A 440 -21.66 10.11 61.98
C VAL A 440 -21.73 9.03 63.06
N GLY A 441 -20.91 7.96 62.97
CA GLY A 441 -20.87 6.93 64.00
C GLY A 441 -20.40 7.44 65.37
N ARG A 442 -19.49 8.43 65.41
CA ARG A 442 -19.14 9.10 66.67
C ARG A 442 -20.31 9.88 67.28
N VAL A 443 -21.16 10.47 66.45
CA VAL A 443 -22.38 11.16 66.88
C VAL A 443 -23.42 10.14 67.37
N GLY A 444 -23.62 9.04 66.65
CA GLY A 444 -24.49 7.94 67.07
C GLY A 444 -24.10 7.37 68.44
N ARG A 445 -22.80 7.15 68.69
CA ARG A 445 -22.30 6.71 70.01
C ARG A 445 -22.64 7.69 71.14
N VAL A 446 -22.62 9.00 70.88
CA VAL A 446 -23.01 10.01 71.88
C VAL A 446 -24.50 9.88 72.23
N PHE A 447 -25.35 9.55 71.25
CA PHE A 447 -26.76 9.25 71.49
C PHE A 447 -26.97 7.92 72.22
N ASP A 448 -26.21 6.88 71.88
CA ASP A 448 -26.24 5.58 72.57
C ASP A 448 -25.88 5.71 74.06
N ASP A 449 -24.80 6.44 74.36
CA ASP A 449 -24.36 6.73 75.73
C ASP A 449 -25.45 7.49 76.51
N HIS A 450 -26.14 8.44 75.87
CA HIS A 450 -27.23 9.19 76.50
C HIS A 450 -28.47 8.32 76.73
N ALA A 451 -28.85 7.48 75.77
CA ALA A 451 -29.94 6.53 75.93
C ALA A 451 -29.69 5.55 77.09
N ALA A 452 -28.43 5.11 77.25
CA ALA A 452 -28.01 4.30 78.39
C ALA A 452 -28.09 5.07 79.73
N GLU A 453 -27.59 6.31 79.80
CA GLU A 453 -27.67 7.16 81.00
C GLU A 453 -29.13 7.43 81.41
N ILE A 454 -30.01 7.72 80.46
CA ILE A 454 -31.45 7.90 80.72
C ILE A 454 -32.09 6.61 81.24
N THR A 455 -31.76 5.45 80.65
CA THR A 455 -32.26 4.15 81.09
C THR A 455 -31.82 3.84 82.53
N GLU A 456 -30.58 4.16 82.88
CA GLU A 456 -30.03 4.03 84.23
C GLU A 456 -30.72 4.99 85.23
N LEU A 457 -30.97 6.24 84.83
CA LEU A 457 -31.71 7.20 85.66
C LEU A 457 -33.13 6.73 85.96
N TYR A 458 -33.84 6.17 84.97
CA TYR A 458 -35.18 5.60 85.17
C TYR A 458 -35.16 4.33 86.02
N SER A 459 -34.13 3.48 85.89
CA SER A 459 -34.00 2.28 86.72
C SER A 459 -33.68 2.62 88.18
N SER A 460 -32.81 3.61 88.42
CA SER A 460 -32.53 4.17 89.74
C SER A 460 -33.80 4.75 90.37
N LEU A 461 -34.54 5.59 89.64
CA LEU A 461 -35.80 6.17 90.13
C LEU A 461 -36.79 5.09 90.57
N ARG A 462 -36.95 4.03 89.76
CA ARG A 462 -37.82 2.88 90.10
C ARG A 462 -37.33 2.15 91.35
N CYS A 463 -36.01 1.98 91.50
CA CYS A 463 -35.40 1.36 92.67
C CYS A 463 -35.61 2.19 93.94
N ASP A 464 -35.43 3.50 93.86
CA ASP A 464 -35.59 4.43 94.97
C ASP A 464 -37.04 4.45 95.46
N ILE A 465 -38.01 4.57 94.54
CA ILE A 465 -39.45 4.48 94.86
C ILE A 465 -39.80 3.12 95.47
N ALA A 466 -39.27 2.02 94.92
CA ALA A 466 -39.47 0.68 95.48
C ALA A 466 -38.85 0.54 96.88
N THR A 467 -37.75 1.25 97.16
CA THR A 467 -37.11 1.27 98.48
C THR A 467 -37.95 2.04 99.48
N CYS A 468 -38.42 3.25 99.14
CA CYS A 468 -39.36 4.00 99.98
C CYS A 468 -40.61 3.16 100.32
N ARG A 469 -41.17 2.44 99.32
CA ARG A 469 -42.30 1.54 99.55
C ARG A 469 -41.97 0.40 100.51
N ARG A 470 -40.85 -0.30 100.30
CA ARG A 470 -40.43 -1.41 101.18
C ARG A 470 -40.20 -0.96 102.62
N GLU A 471 -39.56 0.19 102.81
CA GLU A 471 -39.32 0.75 104.13
C GLU A 471 -40.63 1.15 104.82
N HIS A 472 -41.56 1.78 104.09
CA HIS A 472 -42.88 2.08 104.62
C HIS A 472 -43.65 0.80 104.95
N GLU A 473 -43.71 -0.19 104.06
CA GLU A 473 -44.37 -1.49 104.32
C GLU A 473 -43.81 -2.21 105.56
N GLN A 474 -42.53 -2.00 105.89
CA GLN A 474 -41.93 -2.52 107.12
C GLN A 474 -42.40 -1.74 108.36
N ARG A 475 -42.43 -0.40 108.29
CA ARG A 475 -42.93 0.47 109.36
C ARG A 475 -44.44 0.28 109.60
N ASP A 476 -45.21 0.13 108.52
CA ASP A 476 -46.65 -0.08 108.53
C ASP A 476 -46.97 -1.42 109.20
N ARG A 477 -46.32 -2.51 108.79
CA ARG A 477 -46.44 -3.82 109.47
C ARG A 477 -46.19 -3.76 110.97
N SER A 478 -45.13 -3.07 111.41
CA SER A 478 -44.87 -2.93 112.86
C SER A 478 -45.95 -2.12 113.58
N SER A 479 -46.57 -1.16 112.88
CA SER A 479 -47.65 -0.34 113.42
C SER A 479 -49.00 -1.09 113.43
N GLU A 480 -49.24 -1.94 112.42
CA GLU A 480 -50.38 -2.88 112.36
C GLU A 480 -50.29 -3.92 113.48
N GLU A 481 -49.12 -4.52 113.70
CA GLU A 481 -48.88 -5.45 114.81
C GLU A 481 -49.17 -4.77 116.17
N ALA A 482 -48.67 -3.55 116.37
CA ALA A 482 -48.93 -2.77 117.59
C ALA A 482 -50.43 -2.38 117.74
N LEU A 483 -51.11 -2.10 116.62
CA LEU A 483 -52.55 -1.84 116.62
C LEU A 483 -53.32 -3.10 117.01
N ASP A 484 -53.01 -4.25 116.43
CA ASP A 484 -53.62 -5.54 116.78
C ASP A 484 -53.42 -5.88 118.26
N GLU A 485 -52.22 -5.65 118.81
CA GLU A 485 -51.97 -5.79 120.26
C GLU A 485 -52.86 -4.87 121.10
N SER A 486 -52.97 -3.58 120.72
CA SER A 486 -53.81 -2.61 121.42
C SER A 486 -55.31 -2.95 121.35
N LEU A 487 -55.79 -3.48 120.21
CA LEU A 487 -57.17 -3.93 120.01
C LEU A 487 -57.47 -5.21 120.80
N LEU A 488 -56.52 -6.15 120.86
CA LEU A 488 -56.62 -7.35 121.69
C LEU A 488 -56.64 -7.00 123.18
N ALA A 489 -55.84 -6.03 123.62
CA ALA A 489 -55.86 -5.51 124.98
C ALA A 489 -57.20 -4.83 125.31
N LEU A 490 -57.72 -4.00 124.40
CA LEU A 490 -59.04 -3.37 124.51
C LEU A 490 -60.18 -4.40 124.64
N ARG A 491 -60.10 -5.51 123.91
CA ARG A 491 -61.07 -6.62 124.00
C ARG A 491 -61.00 -7.39 125.32
N ARG A 492 -59.85 -7.33 126.02
CA ARG A 492 -59.59 -8.03 127.28
C ARG A 492 -59.70 -7.14 128.53
N ALA A 493 -59.91 -5.84 128.36
CA ALA A 493 -59.95 -4.86 129.46
C ALA A 493 -61.06 -5.19 130.49
N ALA A 494 -60.71 -5.12 131.78
CA ALA A 494 -61.60 -5.52 132.88
C ALA A 494 -62.48 -4.37 133.41
N ASP A 495 -62.06 -3.12 133.21
CA ASP A 495 -62.77 -1.93 133.64
C ASP A 495 -62.79 -0.80 132.58
N LYS A 496 -63.56 0.26 132.87
CA LYS A 496 -63.79 1.37 131.95
C LYS A 496 -62.54 2.26 131.76
N GLU A 497 -61.69 2.35 132.78
CA GLU A 497 -60.48 3.19 132.71
C GLU A 497 -59.41 2.52 131.84
N GLU A 498 -59.20 1.22 132.02
CA GLU A 498 -58.30 0.37 131.21
C GLU A 498 -58.75 0.31 129.74
N CYS A 499 -60.06 0.18 129.49
CA CYS A 499 -60.63 0.26 128.15
C CYS A 499 -60.39 1.63 127.48
N SER A 500 -60.53 2.73 128.23
CA SER A 500 -60.28 4.08 127.71
C SER A 500 -58.81 4.34 127.38
N LEU A 501 -57.90 3.75 128.15
CA LEU A 501 -56.45 3.85 127.95
C LEU A 501 -56.02 3.07 126.69
N HIS A 502 -56.50 1.83 126.52
CA HIS A 502 -56.24 1.06 125.31
C HIS A 502 -56.93 1.66 124.07
N ALA A 503 -58.08 2.33 124.23
CA ALA A 503 -58.75 3.03 123.13
C ALA A 503 -57.93 4.24 122.68
N ALA A 504 -57.37 5.00 123.64
CA ALA A 504 -56.45 6.10 123.35
C ALA A 504 -55.19 5.60 122.60
N ALA A 505 -54.60 4.50 123.07
CA ALA A 505 -53.44 3.87 122.41
C ALA A 505 -53.75 3.38 120.98
N ALA A 506 -54.93 2.79 120.75
CA ALA A 506 -55.36 2.37 119.42
C ALA A 506 -55.64 3.56 118.48
N THR A 507 -56.17 4.67 119.00
CA THR A 507 -56.34 5.90 118.20
C THR A 507 -55.00 6.57 117.88
N GLU A 508 -54.03 6.49 118.79
CA GLU A 508 -52.68 6.99 118.59
C GLU A 508 -51.93 6.17 117.53
N THR A 509 -52.01 4.83 117.56
CA THR A 509 -51.44 3.97 116.51
C THR A 509 -52.11 4.18 115.15
N LEU A 510 -53.44 4.34 115.10
CA LEU A 510 -54.15 4.70 113.85
C LEU A 510 -53.70 6.06 113.30
N SER A 511 -53.45 7.04 114.19
CA SER A 511 -52.89 8.34 113.79
C SER A 511 -51.46 8.20 113.25
N ALA A 512 -50.66 7.31 113.83
CA ALA A 512 -49.29 7.03 113.40
C ALA A 512 -49.26 6.33 112.04
N ILE A 513 -50.20 5.42 111.77
CA ILE A 513 -50.39 4.80 110.45
C ILE A 513 -50.77 5.86 109.42
N ALA A 514 -51.77 6.69 109.70
CA ALA A 514 -52.19 7.77 108.80
C ALA A 514 -51.06 8.77 108.50
N GLU A 515 -50.24 9.11 109.50
CA GLU A 515 -49.05 9.93 109.32
C GLU A 515 -47.96 9.20 108.53
N GLY A 516 -47.79 7.89 108.73
CA GLY A 516 -46.89 7.04 107.95
C GLY A 516 -47.17 7.07 106.45
N TYR A 517 -48.45 7.04 106.04
CA TYR A 517 -48.84 7.17 104.62
C TYR A 517 -48.56 8.57 104.07
N ARG A 518 -48.72 9.63 104.88
CA ARG A 518 -48.34 11.01 104.48
C ARG A 518 -46.83 11.15 104.33
N VAL A 519 -46.06 10.53 105.21
CA VAL A 519 -44.59 10.48 105.15
C VAL A 519 -44.14 9.72 103.91
N LEU A 520 -44.69 8.54 103.61
CA LEU A 520 -44.39 7.82 102.36
C LEU A 520 -44.69 8.68 101.13
N HIS A 521 -45.84 9.36 101.11
CA HIS A 521 -46.20 10.24 100.00
C HIS A 521 -45.20 11.40 99.85
N ALA A 522 -44.77 12.01 100.95
CA ALA A 522 -43.75 13.07 100.94
C ALA A 522 -42.38 12.54 100.48
N GLU A 523 -41.94 11.39 100.98
CA GLU A 523 -40.68 10.73 100.59
C GLU A 523 -40.66 10.37 99.10
N THR A 524 -41.76 9.78 98.59
CA THR A 524 -41.88 9.45 97.16
C THR A 524 -41.95 10.70 96.26
N LEU A 525 -42.63 11.77 96.70
CA LEU A 525 -42.64 13.04 95.98
C LEU A 525 -41.24 13.69 95.93
N ASP A 526 -40.47 13.64 97.02
CA ASP A 526 -39.10 14.19 97.05
C ASP A 526 -38.17 13.42 96.08
N VAL A 527 -38.25 12.10 96.06
CA VAL A 527 -37.52 11.26 95.08
C VAL A 527 -37.90 11.60 93.64
N VAL A 528 -39.20 11.73 93.35
CA VAL A 528 -39.69 12.09 92.01
C VAL A 528 -39.30 13.52 91.63
N ALA A 529 -39.31 14.47 92.57
CA ALA A 529 -38.99 15.87 92.34
C ALA A 529 -37.52 16.08 91.92
N ARG A 530 -36.61 15.19 92.33
CA ARG A 530 -35.18 15.25 91.96
C ARG A 530 -34.93 14.76 90.52
N HIS A 531 -35.78 13.89 89.99
CA HIS A 531 -35.56 13.25 88.69
C HIS A 531 -35.51 14.22 87.48
N PRO A 532 -36.39 15.23 87.34
CA PRO A 532 -36.31 16.21 86.26
C PRO A 532 -34.97 16.96 86.22
N SER A 533 -34.38 17.28 87.38
CA SER A 533 -33.08 17.95 87.45
C SER A 533 -31.93 17.05 86.97
N ALA A 534 -32.00 15.75 87.28
CA ALA A 534 -31.03 14.75 86.81
C ALA A 534 -31.11 14.56 85.29
N VAL A 535 -32.34 14.48 84.74
CA VAL A 535 -32.57 14.43 83.29
C VAL A 535 -32.07 15.70 82.60
N GLY A 536 -32.31 16.89 83.17
CA GLY A 536 -31.78 18.16 82.65
C GLY A 536 -30.25 18.22 82.62
N SER A 537 -29.58 17.68 83.65
CA SER A 537 -28.12 17.53 83.68
C SER A 537 -27.63 16.57 82.58
N ALA A 538 -28.28 15.42 82.39
CA ALA A 538 -27.96 14.47 81.33
C ALA A 538 -28.11 15.09 79.92
N LEU A 539 -29.15 15.90 79.69
CA LEU A 539 -29.34 16.64 78.43
C LEU A 539 -28.25 17.69 78.21
N SER A 540 -27.82 18.40 79.26
CA SER A 540 -26.72 19.36 79.17
C SER A 540 -25.39 18.68 78.82
N LYS A 541 -25.12 17.51 79.41
CA LYS A 541 -23.97 16.67 79.06
C LYS A 541 -24.02 16.18 77.61
N LEU A 542 -25.20 15.76 77.13
CA LEU A 542 -25.41 15.37 75.74
C LEU A 542 -25.05 16.53 74.80
N HIS A 543 -25.57 17.73 75.06
CA HIS A 543 -25.27 18.92 74.27
C HIS A 543 -23.76 19.21 74.20
N ALA A 544 -23.07 19.20 75.35
CA ALA A 544 -21.62 19.40 75.40
C ALA A 544 -20.85 18.34 74.59
N ARG A 545 -21.19 17.06 74.74
CA ARG A 545 -20.55 15.96 74.00
C ARG A 545 -20.80 16.05 72.49
N LEU A 546 -22.01 16.46 72.08
CA LEU A 546 -22.32 16.69 70.67
C LEU A 546 -21.49 17.84 70.10
N CYS A 547 -21.41 18.97 70.80
CA CYS A 547 -20.57 20.10 70.43
C CYS A 547 -19.10 19.68 70.28
N ASP A 548 -18.55 18.92 71.24
CA ASP A 548 -17.17 18.44 71.18
C ASP A 548 -16.94 17.47 70.00
N SER A 549 -17.86 16.53 69.78
CA SER A 549 -17.76 15.53 68.70
C SER A 549 -17.80 16.15 67.29
N LEU A 550 -18.57 17.24 67.14
CA LEU A 550 -18.70 18.02 65.91
C LEU A 550 -17.69 19.19 65.83
N ARG A 551 -16.89 19.40 66.89
CA ARG A 551 -15.96 20.54 67.03
C ARG A 551 -16.64 21.92 66.93
N LEU A 552 -17.87 22.01 67.44
CA LEU A 552 -18.62 23.25 67.57
C LEU A 552 -18.36 23.86 68.94
N LYS A 553 -18.30 25.19 69.03
CA LYS A 553 -18.31 25.88 70.33
C LYS A 553 -19.71 25.79 70.92
N ALA A 554 -19.85 25.27 72.13
CA ALA A 554 -21.12 25.31 72.85
C ALA A 554 -21.51 26.77 73.08
N CYS A 555 -22.71 27.18 72.65
CA CYS A 555 -23.26 28.48 73.01
C CYS A 555 -23.58 28.44 74.51
N ALA A 556 -22.85 29.21 75.29
CA ALA A 556 -23.23 29.48 76.66
C ALA A 556 -24.53 30.32 76.63
N GLU A 557 -25.68 29.68 76.84
CA GLU A 557 -26.90 30.41 77.13
C GLU A 557 -26.75 31.08 78.50
N GLY A 558 -26.71 32.42 78.51
CA GLY A 558 -26.81 33.24 79.72
C GLY A 558 -25.70 34.27 79.94
N SER A 559 -25.52 35.22 79.02
CA SER A 559 -25.05 36.56 79.42
C SER A 559 -26.25 37.50 79.40
N SER A 560 -26.80 37.75 80.59
CA SER A 560 -27.66 38.89 80.89
C SER A 560 -27.05 40.17 80.32
N SER A 561 -27.65 40.71 79.26
CA SER A 561 -27.38 42.06 78.81
C SER A 561 -28.07 43.05 79.76
N GLU A 562 -27.34 43.49 80.78
CA GLU A 562 -27.58 44.77 81.42
C GLU A 562 -26.47 45.74 81.05
N HIS A 563 -26.86 47.00 80.81
CA HIS A 563 -26.06 48.18 80.49
C HIS A 563 -25.50 48.24 79.05
N GLY A 564 -25.73 49.29 78.27
CA GLY A 564 -26.35 50.58 78.51
C GLY A 564 -26.32 51.34 77.17
N GLY A 565 -27.31 52.20 76.95
CA GLY A 565 -27.37 52.98 75.72
C GLY A 565 -26.21 53.97 75.62
N GLU A 566 -25.71 54.13 74.40
CA GLU A 566 -25.18 55.41 73.94
C GLU A 566 -25.46 55.55 72.44
N GLU A 567 -26.10 56.66 72.11
CA GLU A 567 -26.45 57.14 70.78
C GLU A 567 -25.23 57.61 69.99
N GLY A 568 -25.34 57.57 68.65
CA GLY A 568 -24.47 58.22 67.68
C GLY A 568 -23.64 57.20 66.87
N GLY A 569 -23.67 57.13 65.55
CA GLY A 569 -24.15 58.03 64.50
C GLY A 569 -23.31 57.72 63.24
N GLU A 570 -23.99 57.35 62.16
CA GLU A 570 -23.67 57.51 60.72
C GLU A 570 -22.33 57.08 60.08
N GLY A 571 -22.48 56.35 58.95
CA GLY A 571 -21.55 56.24 57.81
C GLY A 571 -20.74 54.93 57.76
N GLY A 572 -20.75 54.06 56.75
CA GLY A 572 -21.08 54.15 55.32
C GLY A 572 -19.92 53.53 54.51
N GLY A 573 -20.19 52.52 53.66
CA GLY A 573 -19.25 51.88 52.70
C GLY A 573 -18.83 50.46 53.11
N GLU A 574 -19.33 49.36 52.53
CA GLU A 574 -19.15 48.84 51.15
C GLU A 574 -17.67 48.73 50.71
N GLU A 575 -17.08 47.55 50.94
CA GLU A 575 -16.43 46.69 49.94
C GLU A 575 -16.35 45.24 50.44
#